data_AF-A0A6L3XVY2-F1
#
_entry.id   AF-A0A6L3XVY2-F1
#
_cell.length_a   1.000
_cell.length_b   1.000
_cell.length_c   1.000
_cell.angle_alpha   90.00
_cell.angle_beta   90.00
_cell.angle_gamma   90.00
#
_symmetry.space_group_name_H-M   'P 1'
#
loop_
_entity.id
_entity.type
_entity.pdbx_description
1 polymer ?
#
loop_
_entity_poly.entity_id
_entity_poly.type
_entity_poly.pdbx_seq_one_letter_code
_entity_poly.pdbx_strand_id
1 'polypeptide(L)'
;MRLVLSSLFALGLFSNLAFAAPDRAVPPDIRDSGFVYCVSGQVDIFNPQKAGSGLIVDTLAAQLYDRLLDVDPYTYRLVPELAESWEVLDNGATYRFRLRDDVAFQHTPWFTPTRKLNADDVVFTFQRIFNRNHPWHNVNGGNFPYFDSLQFADSVKSVRKLDNRTVEFRLNRPDASFLWHLATHYASVMSAEYADQLTKKDRQERLDREPVGTGPFQLAEYRAGQYIRLQRHDRFWRGKPLMPQVIVDLGSGGTGRLSKLLTGECDVLAWPAASQLTILRDDPRLRLTLRPGMNIAYLAFNTDKPPLNNPAVRHALALAINNQRLMQSIYYGTAETAASILPRASWAYDGEAKITEYNPAKAREQLKALGAENLTLQLWVPTSSQAWNPSPLKTAELLQADMAQVGVKVIIVP
;
A
#
# COMPACT_ATOMS: atom_id res chain seq x y z
N MET A 1 -15.53 79.39 -45.01
CA MET A 1 -14.86 78.13 -44.64
C MET A 1 -14.59 78.14 -43.15
N ARG A 2 -15.49 77.53 -42.36
CA ARG A 2 -15.38 77.14 -40.92
C ARG A 2 -16.79 76.78 -40.46
N LEU A 3 -17.10 75.48 -40.42
CA LEU A 3 -18.32 74.96 -39.81
C LEU A 3 -18.05 74.72 -38.32
N VAL A 4 -18.92 75.28 -37.47
CA VAL A 4 -18.97 75.01 -36.03
C VAL A 4 -20.14 74.05 -35.80
N LEU A 5 -19.84 72.85 -35.29
CA LEU A 5 -20.80 71.81 -34.93
C LEU A 5 -21.55 72.21 -33.65
N SER A 6 -22.87 72.05 -33.67
CA SER A 6 -23.77 72.19 -32.51
C SER A 6 -24.31 70.84 -32.07
N SER A 7 -24.12 70.56 -30.79
CA SER A 7 -24.82 69.72 -29.80
C SER A 7 -25.89 68.70 -30.22
N LEU A 8 -25.82 67.50 -29.64
CA LEU A 8 -26.95 66.85 -28.92
C LEU A 8 -26.46 65.58 -28.16
N PHE A 9 -26.44 65.65 -26.83
CA PHE A 9 -26.15 64.54 -25.92
C PHE A 9 -27.49 63.86 -25.55
N ALA A 10 -27.66 62.59 -25.93
CA ALA A 10 -28.79 61.76 -25.49
C ALA A 10 -28.34 60.85 -24.34
N LEU A 11 -28.92 61.03 -23.15
CA LEU A 11 -28.77 60.10 -22.02
C LEU A 11 -29.65 58.86 -22.28
N GLY A 12 -29.02 57.71 -22.52
CA GLY A 12 -29.68 56.40 -22.52
C GLY A 12 -29.58 55.74 -21.14
N LEU A 13 -30.72 55.47 -20.50
CA LEU A 13 -30.83 54.63 -19.31
C LEU A 13 -30.60 53.16 -19.71
N PHE A 14 -29.48 52.57 -19.30
CA PHE A 14 -29.26 51.12 -19.34
C PHE A 14 -29.69 50.50 -18.01
N SER A 15 -30.81 49.77 -18.03
CA SER A 15 -31.23 48.89 -16.94
C SER A 15 -30.34 47.63 -16.92
N ASN A 16 -29.44 47.54 -15.95
CA ASN A 16 -28.66 46.33 -15.69
C ASN A 16 -29.55 45.26 -15.04
N LEU A 17 -29.95 44.26 -15.82
CA LEU A 17 -30.46 42.99 -15.29
C LEU A 17 -29.27 42.18 -14.78
N ALA A 18 -29.07 42.18 -13.45
CA ALA A 18 -28.12 41.29 -12.80
C ALA A 18 -28.66 39.86 -12.88
N PHE A 19 -28.06 39.01 -13.71
CA PHE A 19 -28.29 37.57 -13.67
C PHE A 19 -27.67 37.02 -12.38
N ALA A 20 -28.51 36.58 -11.45
CA ALA A 20 -28.07 35.78 -10.31
C ALA A 20 -27.40 34.50 -10.83
N ALA A 21 -26.17 34.23 -10.37
CA ALA A 21 -25.50 32.97 -10.67
C ALA A 21 -26.36 31.80 -10.11
N PRO A 22 -26.45 30.66 -10.81
CA PRO A 22 -27.19 29.51 -10.31
C PRO A 22 -26.59 29.07 -8.97
N ASP A 23 -27.45 28.90 -7.96
CA ASP A 23 -27.10 28.31 -6.67
C ASP A 23 -26.37 26.98 -6.94
N ARG A 24 -25.10 26.91 -6.56
CA ARG A 24 -24.39 25.63 -6.53
C ARG A 24 -25.09 24.79 -5.47
N ALA A 25 -25.84 23.77 -5.91
CA ALA A 25 -26.44 22.80 -5.01
C ALA A 25 -25.37 22.31 -4.02
N VAL A 26 -25.64 22.48 -2.73
CA VAL A 26 -24.78 21.94 -1.67
C VAL A 26 -24.69 20.44 -1.92
N PRO A 27 -23.47 19.87 -2.08
CA PRO A 27 -23.33 18.44 -2.25
C PRO A 27 -24.03 17.73 -1.08
N PRO A 28 -24.81 16.65 -1.33
CA PRO A 28 -25.40 15.87 -0.24
C PRO A 28 -24.32 15.46 0.76
N ASP A 29 -24.68 15.40 2.06
CA ASP A 29 -23.74 14.99 3.10
C ASP A 29 -23.20 13.60 2.72
N ILE A 30 -21.88 13.42 2.82
CA ILE A 30 -21.27 12.12 2.57
C ILE A 30 -21.92 11.03 3.42
N ARG A 31 -22.42 11.39 4.60
CA ARG A 31 -23.12 10.48 5.51
C ARG A 31 -24.45 9.94 4.97
N ASP A 32 -25.09 10.64 4.03
CA ASP A 32 -26.33 10.18 3.41
C ASP A 32 -26.09 9.13 2.31
N SER A 33 -24.87 9.03 1.81
CA SER A 33 -24.56 8.28 0.57
C SER A 33 -23.19 7.58 0.57
N GLY A 34 -22.56 7.46 1.72
CA GLY A 34 -21.21 6.93 1.85
C GLY A 34 -20.67 6.96 3.27
N PHE A 35 -19.35 6.87 3.38
CA PHE A 35 -18.63 6.98 4.64
C PHE A 35 -17.25 7.62 4.44
N VAL A 36 -16.66 8.09 5.53
CA VAL A 36 -15.33 8.70 5.58
C VAL A 36 -14.33 7.75 6.24
N TYR A 37 -13.29 7.39 5.49
CA TYR A 37 -12.16 6.56 5.91
C TYR A 37 -10.93 7.44 6.15
N CYS A 38 -10.49 7.54 7.40
CA CYS A 38 -9.41 8.44 7.78
C CYS A 38 -8.09 7.69 7.93
N VAL A 39 -7.10 8.10 7.13
CA VAL A 39 -5.80 7.45 7.02
C VAL A 39 -4.70 8.48 6.78
N SER A 40 -3.49 8.18 7.24
CA SER A 40 -2.34 9.04 6.95
C SER A 40 -1.66 8.54 5.68
N GLY A 41 -1.35 9.44 4.75
CA GLY A 41 -0.59 9.11 3.56
C GLY A 41 -0.54 10.26 2.58
N GLN A 42 0.43 10.20 1.67
CA GLN A 42 0.50 11.05 0.49
C GLN A 42 0.39 10.16 -0.75
N VAL A 43 -0.25 10.69 -1.79
CA VAL A 43 -0.48 9.99 -3.05
C VAL A 43 -0.12 10.92 -4.19
N ASP A 44 0.75 10.49 -5.07
CA ASP A 44 1.10 11.17 -6.32
C ASP A 44 0.73 10.34 -7.56
N ILE A 45 0.45 9.05 -7.34
CA ILE A 45 0.02 8.06 -8.33
C ILE A 45 -1.00 7.10 -7.69
N PHE A 46 -1.86 6.51 -8.51
CA PHE A 46 -2.84 5.49 -8.12
C PHE A 46 -2.47 4.09 -8.61
N ASN A 47 -1.30 3.92 -9.23
CA ASN A 47 -0.83 2.63 -9.70
C ASN A 47 -0.08 1.85 -8.59
N PRO A 48 -0.62 0.71 -8.11
CA PRO A 48 0.05 -0.10 -7.10
C PRO A 48 1.34 -0.78 -7.58
N GLN A 49 1.55 -1.01 -8.88
CA GLN A 49 2.80 -1.57 -9.41
C GLN A 49 4.04 -0.69 -9.14
N LYS A 50 3.81 0.61 -8.92
CA LYS A 50 4.85 1.63 -8.74
C LYS A 50 5.12 1.95 -7.27
N ALA A 51 4.32 1.39 -6.36
CA ALA A 51 4.45 1.58 -4.92
C ALA A 51 5.17 0.39 -4.26
N GLY A 52 5.82 0.63 -3.13
CA GLY A 52 6.44 -0.42 -2.32
C GLY A 52 5.64 -0.81 -1.06
N SER A 53 4.67 0.01 -0.66
CA SER A 53 3.75 -0.19 0.48
C SER A 53 2.84 1.03 0.63
N GLY A 54 1.98 1.04 1.66
CA GLY A 54 1.30 2.23 2.13
C GLY A 54 -0.04 2.47 1.44
N LEU A 55 -0.53 3.70 1.52
CA LEU A 55 -1.89 4.09 1.13
C LEU A 55 -2.32 3.58 -0.25
N ILE A 56 -1.42 3.60 -1.25
CA ILE A 56 -1.69 3.13 -2.61
C ILE A 56 -2.02 1.63 -2.62
N VAL A 57 -1.21 0.83 -1.93
CA VAL A 57 -1.31 -0.64 -1.93
C VAL A 57 -2.35 -1.12 -0.93
N ASP A 58 -2.30 -0.59 0.29
CA ASP A 58 -3.03 -1.12 1.44
C ASP A 58 -4.49 -0.64 1.49
N THR A 59 -4.81 0.49 0.83
CA THR A 59 -6.13 1.14 0.94
C THR A 59 -6.77 1.51 -0.39
N LEU A 60 -6.01 1.63 -1.48
CA LEU A 60 -6.56 2.06 -2.77
C LEU A 60 -6.57 0.95 -3.82
N ALA A 61 -5.60 0.04 -3.79
CA ALA A 61 -5.46 -1.01 -4.80
C ALA A 61 -6.71 -1.89 -4.89
N ALA A 62 -7.20 -2.42 -3.76
CA ALA A 62 -8.39 -3.27 -3.71
C ALA A 62 -9.70 -2.53 -4.06
N GLN A 63 -9.66 -1.19 -4.07
CA GLN A 63 -10.82 -0.35 -4.34
C GLN A 63 -10.88 -0.08 -5.85
N LEU A 64 -9.73 0.20 -6.46
CA LEU A 64 -9.60 0.62 -7.85
C LEU A 64 -9.40 -0.56 -8.81
N TYR A 65 -8.74 -1.63 -8.39
CA TYR A 65 -8.28 -2.71 -9.25
C TYR A 65 -8.61 -4.10 -8.70
N ASP A 66 -8.53 -5.09 -9.58
CA ASP A 66 -8.48 -6.51 -9.23
C ASP A 66 -7.20 -7.13 -9.83
N ARG A 67 -6.81 -8.30 -9.33
CA ARG A 67 -5.66 -9.12 -9.77
C ARG A 67 -6.16 -10.43 -10.38
N LEU A 68 -5.26 -11.27 -10.88
CA LEU A 68 -5.64 -12.60 -11.38
C LEU A 68 -6.13 -13.52 -10.26
N LEU A 69 -5.48 -13.48 -9.11
CA LEU A 69 -5.77 -14.27 -7.92
C LEU A 69 -5.90 -13.36 -6.71
N ASP A 70 -6.57 -13.84 -5.67
CA ASP A 70 -6.60 -13.20 -4.36
C ASP A 70 -6.18 -14.19 -3.27
N VAL A 71 -5.99 -13.69 -2.06
CA VAL A 71 -5.75 -14.50 -0.86
C VAL A 71 -6.95 -14.36 0.05
N ASP A 72 -7.58 -15.48 0.38
CA ASP A 72 -8.68 -15.48 1.33
C ASP A 72 -8.17 -15.00 2.71
N PRO A 73 -8.77 -13.94 3.29
CA PRO A 73 -8.23 -13.27 4.46
C PRO A 73 -8.45 -14.04 5.77
N TYR A 74 -9.11 -15.21 5.74
CA TYR A 74 -9.39 -16.04 6.90
C TYR A 74 -8.62 -17.36 6.86
N THR A 75 -8.53 -17.97 5.68
CA THR A 75 -7.86 -19.26 5.45
C THR A 75 -6.44 -19.09 4.91
N TYR A 76 -6.07 -17.89 4.45
CA TYR A 76 -4.79 -17.59 3.82
C TYR A 76 -4.48 -18.51 2.64
N ARG A 77 -5.50 -18.87 1.86
CA ARG A 77 -5.38 -19.70 0.66
C ARG A 77 -5.57 -18.84 -0.59
N LEU A 78 -4.92 -19.22 -1.67
CA LEU A 78 -5.16 -18.61 -2.98
C LEU A 78 -6.61 -18.90 -3.42
N VAL A 79 -7.30 -17.87 -3.89
CA VAL A 79 -8.66 -17.97 -4.42
C VAL A 79 -8.79 -17.25 -5.78
N PRO A 80 -9.72 -17.70 -6.65
CA PRO A 80 -9.98 -17.04 -7.93
C PRO A 80 -10.38 -15.56 -7.81
N GLU A 81 -9.72 -14.68 -8.58
CA GLU A 81 -10.13 -13.28 -8.78
C GLU A 81 -10.44 -13.04 -10.26
N LEU A 82 -9.69 -12.26 -11.03
CA LEU A 82 -9.97 -12.08 -12.47
C LEU A 82 -9.74 -13.37 -13.27
N ALA A 83 -8.91 -14.28 -12.78
CA ALA A 83 -8.86 -15.65 -13.25
C ALA A 83 -9.89 -16.50 -12.49
N GLU A 84 -10.77 -17.18 -13.23
CA GLU A 84 -11.74 -18.12 -12.64
C GLU A 84 -11.09 -19.46 -12.25
N SER A 85 -10.00 -19.82 -12.93
CA SER A 85 -9.18 -20.99 -12.63
C SER A 85 -7.75 -20.82 -13.16
N TRP A 86 -6.85 -21.67 -12.69
CA TRP A 86 -5.48 -21.75 -13.21
C TRP A 86 -4.96 -23.19 -13.23
N GLU A 87 -4.01 -23.44 -14.11
CA GLU A 87 -3.28 -24.71 -14.23
C GLU A 87 -1.79 -24.47 -14.00
N VAL A 88 -1.14 -25.41 -13.31
CA VAL A 88 0.31 -25.46 -13.13
C VAL A 88 0.85 -26.61 -13.96
N LEU A 89 1.72 -26.30 -14.92
CA LEU A 89 2.25 -27.21 -15.92
C LEU A 89 3.79 -27.21 -15.86
N ASP A 90 4.41 -28.15 -16.58
CA ASP A 90 5.87 -28.23 -16.75
C ASP A 90 6.63 -28.19 -15.40
N ASN A 91 6.14 -28.97 -14.42
CA ASN A 91 6.68 -29.04 -13.05
C ASN A 91 6.76 -27.68 -12.33
N GLY A 92 5.83 -26.75 -12.61
CA GLY A 92 5.80 -25.43 -11.98
C GLY A 92 6.52 -24.33 -12.75
N ALA A 93 6.94 -24.59 -13.99
CA ALA A 93 7.54 -23.59 -14.88
C ALA A 93 6.51 -22.90 -15.80
N THR A 94 5.32 -23.46 -15.99
CA THR A 94 4.28 -22.89 -16.85
C THR A 94 2.98 -22.74 -16.08
N TYR A 95 2.34 -21.58 -16.18
CA TYR A 95 1.07 -21.27 -15.53
C TYR A 95 0.06 -20.77 -16.55
N ARG A 96 -1.11 -21.39 -16.61
CA ARG A 96 -2.22 -20.93 -17.47
C ARG A 96 -3.36 -20.43 -16.63
N PHE A 97 -3.88 -19.26 -16.97
CA PHE A 97 -5.02 -18.64 -16.30
C PHE A 97 -6.20 -18.56 -17.26
N ARG A 98 -7.35 -19.07 -16.81
CA ARG A 98 -8.63 -18.87 -17.49
C ARG A 98 -9.28 -17.63 -16.90
N LEU A 99 -9.47 -16.60 -17.72
CA LEU A 99 -10.04 -15.32 -17.29
C LEU A 99 -11.56 -15.39 -17.22
N ARG A 100 -12.14 -14.71 -16.23
CA ARG A 100 -13.58 -14.52 -16.12
C ARG A 100 -14.15 -13.86 -17.37
N ASP A 101 -15.35 -14.27 -17.73
CA ASP A 101 -16.18 -13.50 -18.65
C ASP A 101 -16.68 -12.22 -17.98
N ASP A 102 -17.09 -11.29 -18.84
CA ASP A 102 -17.98 -10.19 -18.48
C ASP A 102 -17.49 -9.18 -17.43
N VAL A 103 -16.18 -9.09 -17.21
CA VAL A 103 -15.60 -8.08 -16.32
C VAL A 103 -15.50 -6.72 -17.03
N ALA A 104 -16.30 -5.76 -16.59
CA ALA A 104 -16.26 -4.39 -17.09
C ALA A 104 -15.11 -3.60 -16.48
N PHE A 105 -14.42 -2.81 -17.30
CA PHE A 105 -13.62 -1.70 -16.79
C PHE A 105 -14.51 -0.54 -16.34
N GLN A 106 -13.97 0.24 -15.41
CA GLN A 106 -14.57 1.48 -14.92
C GLN A 106 -14.76 2.49 -16.05
N HIS A 107 -15.80 3.31 -15.94
CA HIS A 107 -16.08 4.43 -16.85
C HIS A 107 -15.79 5.74 -16.13
N THR A 108 -14.71 6.41 -16.50
CA THR A 108 -14.23 7.63 -15.85
C THR A 108 -14.35 8.84 -16.78
N PRO A 109 -14.20 10.09 -16.28
CA PRO A 109 -14.17 11.28 -17.13
C PRO A 109 -13.06 11.28 -18.21
N TRP A 110 -12.01 10.46 -18.06
CA TRP A 110 -10.89 10.35 -19.00
C TRP A 110 -10.94 9.12 -19.92
N PHE A 111 -11.82 8.16 -19.64
CA PHE A 111 -11.88 6.92 -20.40
C PHE A 111 -13.24 6.22 -20.33
N THR A 112 -13.75 5.85 -21.51
CA THR A 112 -14.93 5.01 -21.65
C THR A 112 -14.51 3.72 -22.37
N PRO A 113 -14.54 2.55 -21.71
CA PRO A 113 -14.13 1.29 -22.33
C PRO A 113 -15.08 0.88 -23.46
N THR A 114 -14.55 0.41 -24.58
CA THR A 114 -15.35 -0.16 -25.68
C THR A 114 -15.44 -1.68 -25.61
N ARG A 115 -14.58 -2.31 -24.80
CA ARG A 115 -14.58 -3.75 -24.55
C ARG A 115 -14.46 -4.08 -23.06
N LYS A 116 -14.75 -5.33 -22.73
CA LYS A 116 -14.54 -5.91 -21.41
C LYS A 116 -13.09 -6.38 -21.26
N LEU A 117 -12.70 -6.72 -20.03
CA LEU A 117 -11.40 -7.31 -19.74
C LEU A 117 -11.18 -8.58 -20.56
N ASN A 118 -9.99 -8.73 -21.11
CA ASN A 118 -9.58 -9.90 -21.86
C ASN A 118 -8.08 -10.19 -21.64
N ALA A 119 -7.55 -11.19 -22.33
CA ALA A 119 -6.15 -11.58 -22.23
C ALA A 119 -5.14 -10.49 -22.64
N ASP A 120 -5.53 -9.53 -23.49
CA ASP A 120 -4.64 -8.43 -23.90
C ASP A 120 -4.31 -7.51 -22.73
N ASP A 121 -5.25 -7.30 -21.81
CA ASP A 121 -5.06 -6.47 -20.61
C ASP A 121 -4.03 -7.09 -19.65
N VAL A 122 -4.13 -8.40 -19.45
CA VAL A 122 -3.19 -9.15 -18.61
C VAL A 122 -1.80 -9.16 -19.26
N VAL A 123 -1.72 -9.47 -20.56
CA VAL A 123 -0.45 -9.47 -21.30
C VAL A 123 0.20 -8.10 -21.24
N PHE A 124 -0.54 -7.02 -21.51
CA PHE A 124 -0.05 -5.65 -21.39
C PHE A 124 0.48 -5.35 -19.98
N THR A 125 -0.32 -5.65 -18.96
CA THR A 125 -0.02 -5.38 -17.55
C THR A 125 1.32 -5.99 -17.16
N PHE A 126 1.53 -7.26 -17.46
CA PHE A 126 2.76 -7.94 -17.04
C PHE A 126 3.92 -7.68 -17.99
N GLN A 127 3.71 -7.54 -19.30
CA GLN A 127 4.78 -7.14 -20.23
C GLN A 127 5.35 -5.76 -19.88
N ARG A 128 4.51 -4.82 -19.43
CA ARG A 128 4.97 -3.54 -18.91
C ARG A 128 5.98 -3.71 -17.77
N ILE A 129 5.79 -4.69 -16.89
CA ILE A 129 6.65 -4.96 -15.74
C ILE A 129 7.94 -5.68 -16.18
N PHE A 130 7.83 -6.85 -16.83
CA PHE A 130 8.98 -7.74 -17.00
C PHE A 130 9.82 -7.44 -18.25
N ASN A 131 9.21 -6.90 -19.32
CA ASN A 131 9.91 -6.64 -20.58
C ASN A 131 10.49 -5.23 -20.58
N ARG A 132 11.80 -5.12 -20.32
CA ARG A 132 12.55 -3.85 -20.28
C ARG A 132 12.48 -3.04 -21.58
N ASN A 133 12.18 -3.68 -22.71
CA ASN A 133 12.04 -3.03 -24.03
C ASN A 133 10.59 -2.67 -24.38
N HIS A 134 9.62 -2.98 -23.52
CA HIS A 134 8.22 -2.64 -23.77
C HIS A 134 8.03 -1.11 -23.73
N PRO A 135 7.28 -0.50 -24.67
CA PRO A 135 7.12 0.96 -24.73
C PRO A 135 6.61 1.60 -23.43
N TRP A 136 5.86 0.83 -22.63
CA TRP A 136 5.32 1.28 -21.34
C TRP A 136 6.21 1.03 -20.12
N HIS A 137 7.34 0.33 -20.28
CA HIS A 137 8.19 -0.04 -19.15
C HIS A 137 8.75 1.22 -18.48
N ASN A 138 9.37 2.11 -19.25
CA ASN A 138 10.02 3.33 -18.74
C ASN A 138 9.06 4.50 -18.46
N VAL A 139 7.77 4.36 -18.77
CA VAL A 139 6.77 5.39 -18.46
C VAL A 139 6.72 5.58 -16.95
N ASN A 140 6.86 6.83 -16.51
CA ASN A 140 6.97 7.20 -15.10
C ASN A 140 8.11 6.44 -14.36
N GLY A 141 9.23 6.20 -15.04
CA GLY A 141 10.52 5.91 -14.39
C GLY A 141 10.97 4.45 -14.30
N GLY A 142 10.34 3.49 -15.00
CA GLY A 142 10.91 2.13 -15.17
C GLY A 142 10.98 1.22 -13.94
N ASN A 143 10.72 1.75 -12.74
CA ASN A 143 10.85 1.02 -11.48
C ASN A 143 9.52 0.37 -11.06
N PHE A 144 9.55 -0.91 -10.70
CA PHE A 144 8.44 -1.69 -10.16
C PHE A 144 8.88 -2.33 -8.84
N PRO A 145 8.93 -1.58 -7.71
CA PRO A 145 9.72 -1.93 -6.54
C PRO A 145 9.53 -3.36 -6.03
N TYR A 146 8.27 -3.81 -5.94
CA TYR A 146 7.95 -5.17 -5.53
C TYR A 146 8.49 -6.22 -6.52
N PHE A 147 8.22 -6.08 -7.81
CA PHE A 147 8.65 -7.04 -8.83
C PHE A 147 10.16 -7.00 -9.09
N ASP A 148 10.79 -5.83 -8.98
CA ASP A 148 12.24 -5.68 -9.08
C ASP A 148 12.95 -6.38 -7.91
N SER A 149 12.39 -6.32 -6.69
CA SER A 149 12.92 -7.05 -5.53
C SER A 149 12.87 -8.56 -5.68
N LEU A 150 11.95 -9.07 -6.50
CA LEU A 150 11.80 -10.48 -6.86
C LEU A 150 12.63 -10.87 -8.09
N GLN A 151 13.33 -9.92 -8.71
CA GLN A 151 14.00 -10.11 -10.00
C GLN A 151 13.03 -10.66 -11.07
N PHE A 152 11.77 -10.20 -11.04
CA PHE A 152 10.68 -10.78 -11.83
C PHE A 152 10.99 -10.79 -13.33
N ALA A 153 11.58 -9.71 -13.85
CA ALA A 153 12.06 -9.58 -15.22
C ALA A 153 13.03 -10.69 -15.65
N ASP A 154 13.85 -11.19 -14.73
CA ASP A 154 14.83 -12.24 -15.01
C ASP A 154 14.24 -13.65 -14.76
N SER A 155 13.13 -13.74 -14.01
CA SER A 155 12.41 -15.00 -13.73
C SER A 155 11.42 -15.40 -14.83
N VAL A 156 10.75 -14.43 -15.46
CA VAL A 156 9.69 -14.67 -16.44
C VAL A 156 10.26 -14.76 -17.85
N LYS A 157 10.03 -15.90 -18.50
CA LYS A 157 10.44 -16.16 -19.88
C LYS A 157 9.50 -15.53 -20.89
N SER A 158 8.18 -15.64 -20.66
CA SER A 158 7.17 -15.09 -21.57
C SER A 158 5.82 -14.94 -20.90
N VAL A 159 5.06 -13.92 -21.31
CA VAL A 159 3.62 -13.79 -21.03
C VAL A 159 2.90 -13.67 -22.37
N ARG A 160 2.06 -14.65 -22.69
CA ARG A 160 1.39 -14.74 -23.99
C ARG A 160 -0.11 -14.98 -23.86
N LYS A 161 -0.84 -14.37 -24.78
CA LYS A 161 -2.24 -14.66 -25.05
C LYS A 161 -2.33 -15.97 -25.84
N LEU A 162 -3.05 -16.96 -25.32
CA LEU A 162 -3.41 -18.17 -26.08
C LEU A 162 -4.72 -17.97 -26.82
N ASP A 163 -5.67 -17.31 -26.17
CA ASP A 163 -6.95 -16.85 -26.74
C ASP A 163 -7.46 -15.62 -25.95
N ASN A 164 -8.63 -15.09 -26.29
CA ASN A 164 -9.18 -13.89 -25.63
C ASN A 164 -9.35 -14.00 -24.10
N ARG A 165 -9.35 -15.20 -23.53
CA ARG A 165 -9.57 -15.45 -22.12
C ARG A 165 -8.58 -16.43 -21.51
N THR A 166 -7.50 -16.74 -22.20
CA THR A 166 -6.47 -17.64 -21.70
C THR A 166 -5.10 -16.99 -21.85
N VAL A 167 -4.42 -16.83 -20.72
CA VAL A 167 -3.07 -16.25 -20.64
C VAL A 167 -2.13 -17.31 -20.10
N GLU A 168 -0.97 -17.45 -20.74
CA GLU A 168 0.09 -18.34 -20.28
C GLU A 168 1.32 -17.53 -19.86
N PHE A 169 1.79 -17.81 -18.65
CA PHE A 169 3.08 -17.39 -18.14
C PHE A 169 4.04 -18.58 -18.23
N ARG A 170 5.24 -18.34 -18.76
CA ARG A 170 6.35 -19.30 -18.69
C ARG A 170 7.49 -18.67 -17.91
N LEU A 171 8.07 -19.44 -17.01
CA LEU A 171 9.21 -19.06 -16.18
C LEU A 171 10.50 -19.69 -16.73
N ASN A 172 11.63 -19.09 -16.39
CA ASN A 172 12.94 -19.64 -16.73
C ASN A 172 13.27 -20.89 -15.89
N ARG A 173 12.71 -21.00 -14.68
CA ARG A 173 12.80 -22.14 -13.77
C ARG A 173 11.49 -22.29 -12.99
N PRO A 174 11.16 -23.50 -12.50
CA PRO A 174 10.03 -23.67 -11.60
C PRO A 174 10.11 -22.77 -10.37
N ASP A 175 9.00 -22.15 -10.02
CA ASP A 175 8.87 -21.30 -8.84
C ASP A 175 7.50 -21.50 -8.19
N ALA A 176 7.49 -22.13 -7.01
CA ALA A 176 6.27 -22.40 -6.24
C ALA A 176 5.64 -21.13 -5.63
N SER A 177 6.39 -20.03 -5.55
CA SER A 177 5.91 -18.75 -5.00
C SER A 177 5.24 -17.85 -6.04
N PHE A 178 5.38 -18.17 -7.34
CA PHE A 178 4.89 -17.35 -8.45
C PHE A 178 3.41 -16.95 -8.33
N LEU A 179 2.52 -17.90 -7.99
CA LEU A 179 1.08 -17.61 -7.83
C LEU A 179 0.81 -16.60 -6.71
N TRP A 180 1.59 -16.63 -5.63
CA TRP A 180 1.46 -15.70 -4.52
C TRP A 180 1.87 -14.29 -4.92
N HIS A 181 2.89 -14.14 -5.77
CA HIS A 181 3.26 -12.84 -6.30
C HIS A 181 2.12 -12.22 -7.14
N LEU A 182 1.42 -13.04 -7.93
CA LEU A 182 0.26 -12.61 -8.71
C LEU A 182 -1.01 -12.34 -7.89
N ALA A 183 -1.06 -12.82 -6.64
CA ALA A 183 -2.16 -12.54 -5.71
C ALA A 183 -1.97 -11.23 -4.91
N THR A 184 -0.79 -10.61 -5.00
CA THR A 184 -0.52 -9.33 -4.33
C THR A 184 -1.16 -8.16 -5.06
N HIS A 185 -1.50 -7.09 -4.33
CA HIS A 185 -2.03 -5.85 -4.90
C HIS A 185 -1.09 -5.18 -5.93
N TYR A 186 0.21 -5.46 -5.88
CA TYR A 186 1.17 -5.03 -6.90
C TYR A 186 0.86 -5.63 -8.28
N ALA A 187 0.24 -6.81 -8.35
CA ALA A 187 -0.11 -7.51 -9.58
C ALA A 187 -1.49 -7.10 -10.15
N SER A 188 -1.98 -5.91 -9.81
CA SER A 188 -3.26 -5.38 -10.31
C SER A 188 -3.28 -5.28 -11.84
N VAL A 189 -4.37 -5.73 -12.46
CA VAL A 189 -4.55 -5.72 -13.92
C VAL A 189 -5.01 -4.36 -14.41
N MET A 190 -4.39 -3.87 -15.49
CA MET A 190 -4.65 -2.57 -16.11
C MET A 190 -5.26 -2.70 -17.50
N SER A 191 -6.00 -1.67 -17.91
CA SER A 191 -6.61 -1.63 -19.24
C SER A 191 -5.58 -1.35 -20.34
N ALA A 192 -5.37 -2.32 -21.23
CA ALA A 192 -4.56 -2.13 -22.44
C ALA A 192 -5.22 -1.14 -23.41
N GLU A 193 -6.56 -1.13 -23.46
CA GLU A 193 -7.30 -0.18 -24.30
C GLU A 193 -7.10 1.27 -23.84
N TYR A 194 -7.12 1.51 -22.53
CA TYR A 194 -6.83 2.84 -21.99
C TYR A 194 -5.38 3.26 -22.29
N ALA A 195 -4.43 2.34 -22.13
CA ALA A 195 -3.05 2.57 -22.51
C ALA A 195 -2.94 2.96 -24.00
N ASP A 196 -3.55 2.20 -24.92
CA ASP A 196 -3.55 2.54 -26.35
C ASP A 196 -4.16 3.91 -26.63
N GLN A 197 -5.25 4.29 -25.94
CA GLN A 197 -5.83 5.63 -26.04
C GLN A 197 -4.81 6.71 -25.64
N LEU A 198 -4.10 6.50 -24.53
CA LEU A 198 -3.09 7.44 -24.05
C LEU A 198 -1.89 7.54 -25.00
N THR A 199 -1.40 6.42 -25.55
CA THR A 199 -0.35 6.42 -26.58
C THR A 199 -0.77 7.26 -27.79
N LYS A 200 -2.00 7.09 -28.29
CA LYS A 200 -2.51 7.87 -29.43
C LYS A 200 -2.63 9.37 -29.14
N LYS A 201 -2.75 9.73 -27.86
CA LYS A 201 -2.83 11.12 -27.40
C LYS A 201 -1.48 11.69 -26.95
N ASP A 202 -0.41 10.89 -26.97
CA ASP A 202 0.90 11.23 -26.40
C ASP A 202 0.81 11.62 -24.90
N ARG A 203 0.00 10.85 -24.14
CA ARG A 203 -0.31 11.10 -22.73
C ARG A 203 -0.02 9.90 -21.82
N GLN A 204 1.01 9.09 -22.13
CA GLN A 204 1.31 7.87 -21.36
C GLN A 204 1.53 8.14 -19.86
N GLU A 205 1.99 9.34 -19.47
CA GLU A 205 2.22 9.71 -18.08
C GLU A 205 0.95 9.62 -17.21
N ARG A 206 -0.24 9.69 -17.84
CA ARG A 206 -1.54 9.68 -17.16
C ARG A 206 -1.94 8.31 -16.63
N LEU A 207 -1.43 7.22 -17.20
CA LEU A 207 -1.86 5.86 -16.82
C LEU A 207 -1.76 5.61 -15.31
N ASP A 208 -0.72 6.15 -14.67
CA ASP A 208 -0.47 5.95 -13.24
C ASP A 208 -1.14 6.99 -12.35
N ARG A 209 -1.68 8.09 -12.91
CA ARG A 209 -2.32 9.20 -12.17
C ARG A 209 -3.84 9.22 -12.34
N GLU A 210 -4.35 8.63 -13.41
CA GLU A 210 -5.75 8.56 -13.78
C GLU A 210 -6.17 7.08 -13.89
N PRO A 211 -6.44 6.43 -12.75
CA PRO A 211 -6.63 4.99 -12.71
C PRO A 211 -7.86 4.56 -13.50
N VAL A 212 -7.72 3.46 -14.23
CA VAL A 212 -8.82 2.70 -14.82
C VAL A 212 -8.59 1.24 -14.48
N GLY A 213 -9.41 0.72 -13.58
CA GLY A 213 -9.37 -0.70 -13.21
C GLY A 213 -10.74 -1.36 -13.35
N THR A 214 -10.87 -2.51 -12.72
CA THR A 214 -12.10 -3.32 -12.69
C THR A 214 -12.72 -3.38 -11.30
N GLY A 215 -12.09 -2.73 -10.31
CA GLY A 215 -12.45 -2.81 -8.90
C GLY A 215 -13.81 -2.18 -8.56
N PRO A 216 -14.25 -2.31 -7.29
CA PRO A 216 -15.58 -1.88 -6.83
C PRO A 216 -15.80 -0.37 -6.87
N PHE A 217 -14.73 0.44 -6.84
CA PHE A 217 -14.82 1.89 -6.86
C PHE A 217 -13.85 2.48 -7.87
N GLN A 218 -14.19 3.65 -8.38
CA GLN A 218 -13.36 4.40 -9.33
C GLN A 218 -13.07 5.79 -8.78
N LEU A 219 -11.94 6.37 -9.19
CA LEU A 219 -11.54 7.71 -8.77
C LEU A 219 -12.51 8.75 -9.34
N ALA A 220 -13.10 9.55 -8.47
CA ALA A 220 -13.97 10.67 -8.85
C ALA A 220 -13.25 12.02 -8.69
N GLU A 221 -12.55 12.20 -7.57
CA GLU A 221 -11.82 13.45 -7.28
C GLU A 221 -10.63 13.16 -6.38
N TYR A 222 -9.54 13.90 -6.59
CA TYR A 222 -8.40 13.91 -5.69
C TYR A 222 -7.98 15.34 -5.36
N ARG A 223 -7.92 15.66 -4.07
CA ARG A 223 -7.37 16.91 -3.55
C ARG A 223 -6.11 16.58 -2.76
N ALA A 224 -4.96 16.95 -3.33
CA ALA A 224 -3.65 16.63 -2.78
C ALA A 224 -3.52 17.04 -1.29
N GLY A 225 -3.13 16.07 -0.45
CA GLY A 225 -2.99 16.26 0.99
C GLY A 225 -4.30 16.47 1.76
N GLN A 226 -5.46 16.43 1.11
CA GLN A 226 -6.77 16.64 1.75
C GLN A 226 -7.62 15.37 1.71
N TYR A 227 -8.05 14.92 0.52
CA TYR A 227 -8.90 13.74 0.39
C TYR A 227 -8.87 13.12 -0.99
N ILE A 228 -9.27 11.84 -1.06
CA ILE A 228 -9.59 11.10 -2.28
C ILE A 228 -11.07 10.72 -2.23
N ARG A 229 -11.82 11.06 -3.27
CA ARG A 229 -13.22 10.71 -3.44
C ARG A 229 -13.33 9.57 -4.42
N LEU A 230 -13.88 8.47 -3.95
CA LEU A 230 -14.15 7.28 -4.74
C LEU A 230 -15.66 7.16 -4.97
N GLN A 231 -16.07 6.92 -6.22
CA GLN A 231 -17.46 6.62 -6.55
C GLN A 231 -17.61 5.14 -6.89
N ARG A 232 -18.78 4.59 -6.61
CA ARG A 232 -19.08 3.19 -6.90
C ARG A 232 -18.97 2.88 -8.39
N HIS A 233 -18.40 1.72 -8.70
CA HIS A 233 -18.47 1.08 -10.01
C HIS A 233 -19.75 0.23 -10.08
N ASP A 234 -20.82 0.77 -10.67
CA ASP A 234 -22.14 0.11 -10.71
C ASP A 234 -22.14 -1.23 -11.46
N ARG A 235 -21.15 -1.48 -12.33
CA ARG A 235 -20.98 -2.73 -13.10
C ARG A 235 -19.86 -3.62 -12.54
N PHE A 236 -19.54 -3.48 -11.26
CA PHE A 236 -18.56 -4.34 -10.61
C PHE A 236 -18.98 -5.82 -10.67
N TRP A 237 -18.05 -6.67 -11.09
CA TRP A 237 -18.33 -8.06 -11.45
C TRP A 237 -18.64 -8.97 -10.25
N ARG A 238 -18.24 -8.59 -9.02
CA ARG A 238 -18.64 -9.28 -7.78
C ARG A 238 -19.97 -8.78 -7.20
N GLY A 239 -20.70 -7.94 -7.94
CA GLY A 239 -21.95 -7.35 -7.52
C GLY A 239 -21.81 -5.87 -7.14
N LYS A 240 -22.92 -5.13 -7.24
CA LYS A 240 -22.95 -3.68 -7.02
C LYS A 240 -22.59 -3.35 -5.55
N PRO A 241 -21.54 -2.55 -5.30
CA PRO A 241 -21.23 -2.09 -3.95
C PRO A 241 -22.41 -1.36 -3.30
N LEU A 242 -22.61 -1.55 -2.01
CA LEU A 242 -23.76 -0.96 -1.32
C LEU A 242 -23.65 0.56 -1.26
N MET A 243 -22.46 1.06 -0.93
CA MET A 243 -22.19 2.49 -0.78
C MET A 243 -21.98 3.16 -2.15
N PRO A 244 -22.72 4.22 -2.48
CA PRO A 244 -22.46 5.05 -3.66
C PRO A 244 -21.07 5.72 -3.65
N GLN A 245 -20.57 6.09 -2.47
CA GLN A 245 -19.36 6.88 -2.34
C GLN A 245 -18.53 6.50 -1.12
N VAL A 246 -17.21 6.72 -1.23
CA VAL A 246 -16.26 6.67 -0.11
C VAL A 246 -15.36 7.90 -0.20
N ILE A 247 -15.16 8.57 0.93
CA ILE A 247 -14.12 9.62 1.06
C ILE A 247 -12.97 9.04 1.87
N VAL A 248 -11.78 9.03 1.30
CA VAL A 248 -10.54 8.74 2.01
C VAL A 248 -9.94 10.09 2.44
N ASP A 249 -10.02 10.41 3.72
CA ASP A 249 -9.51 11.65 4.30
C ASP A 249 -8.03 11.48 4.67
N LEU A 250 -7.21 12.37 4.11
CA LEU A 250 -5.75 12.45 4.29
C LEU A 250 -5.32 13.66 5.13
N GLY A 251 -6.25 14.58 5.40
CA GLY A 251 -5.98 15.94 5.86
C GLY A 251 -5.70 16.06 7.35
N SER A 252 -5.47 14.95 8.07
CA SER A 252 -5.16 14.99 9.50
C SER A 252 -4.06 14.01 9.84
N GLY A 253 -3.00 14.51 10.47
CA GLY A 253 -1.92 13.69 11.04
C GLY A 253 -2.17 13.34 12.50
N GLY A 254 -1.51 12.29 12.98
CA GLY A 254 -1.40 11.98 14.42
C GLY A 254 -2.74 11.93 15.17
N THR A 255 -2.85 12.74 16.23
CA THR A 255 -4.04 12.85 17.10
C THR A 255 -5.26 13.46 16.41
N GLY A 256 -5.08 14.24 15.34
CA GLY A 256 -6.19 14.86 14.61
C GLY A 256 -7.16 13.82 14.02
N ARG A 257 -6.64 12.68 13.55
CA ARG A 257 -7.49 11.58 13.03
C ARG A 257 -8.35 10.95 14.12
N LEU A 258 -7.81 10.80 15.32
CA LEU A 258 -8.57 10.30 16.47
C LEU A 258 -9.68 11.29 16.83
N SER A 259 -9.36 12.59 16.91
CA SER A 259 -10.37 13.62 17.19
C SER A 259 -11.51 13.57 16.19
N LYS A 260 -11.21 13.49 14.88
CA LYS A 260 -12.23 13.37 13.84
C LYS A 260 -13.12 12.14 13.98
N LEU A 261 -12.56 10.99 14.40
CA LEU A 261 -13.38 9.81 14.72
C LEU A 261 -14.30 10.08 15.91
N LEU A 262 -13.78 10.67 16.99
CA LEU A 262 -14.55 10.93 18.21
C LEU A 262 -15.64 12.00 18.03
N THR A 263 -15.43 12.98 17.13
CA THR A 263 -16.41 14.00 16.72
C THR A 263 -17.36 13.52 15.63
N GLY A 264 -17.14 12.34 15.05
CA GLY A 264 -17.96 11.76 13.98
C GLY A 264 -17.67 12.34 12.60
N GLU A 265 -16.60 13.12 12.41
CA GLU A 265 -16.11 13.55 11.10
C GLU A 265 -15.50 12.38 10.29
N CYS A 266 -15.01 11.34 10.98
CA CYS A 266 -14.58 10.07 10.39
C CYS A 266 -15.49 8.93 10.85
N ASP A 267 -15.80 8.00 9.95
CA ASP A 267 -16.54 6.77 10.29
C ASP A 267 -15.59 5.60 10.56
N VAL A 268 -14.44 5.58 9.89
CA VAL A 268 -13.41 4.55 10.04
C VAL A 268 -12.05 5.21 10.26
N LEU A 269 -11.37 4.82 11.33
CA LEU A 269 -9.98 5.22 11.60
C LEU A 269 -9.02 4.08 11.28
N ALA A 270 -8.18 4.30 10.27
CA ALA A 270 -7.13 3.36 9.91
C ALA A 270 -5.89 3.55 10.77
N TRP A 271 -5.26 2.46 11.21
CA TRP A 271 -3.97 2.46 11.90
C TRP A 271 -3.90 3.49 13.04
N PRO A 272 -4.78 3.38 14.06
CA PRO A 272 -4.68 4.24 15.24
C PRO A 272 -3.34 4.02 15.94
N ALA A 273 -2.83 5.05 16.62
CA ALA A 273 -1.59 4.89 17.38
C ALA A 273 -1.83 3.94 18.57
N ALA A 274 -0.85 3.09 18.91
CA ALA A 274 -0.99 2.11 19.97
C ALA A 274 -1.39 2.74 21.33
N SER A 275 -0.89 3.93 21.63
CA SER A 275 -1.25 4.71 22.82
C SER A 275 -2.72 5.17 22.87
N GLN A 276 -3.40 5.21 21.72
CA GLN A 276 -4.80 5.64 21.60
C GLN A 276 -5.80 4.49 21.78
N LEU A 277 -5.33 3.24 21.78
CA LEU A 277 -6.20 2.07 21.76
C LEU A 277 -7.08 1.94 23.01
N THR A 278 -6.59 2.38 24.17
CA THR A 278 -7.40 2.39 25.40
C THR A 278 -8.61 3.30 25.25
N ILE A 279 -8.41 4.53 24.75
CA ILE A 279 -9.49 5.50 24.49
C ILE A 279 -10.51 4.91 23.51
N LEU A 280 -10.03 4.27 22.43
CA LEU A 280 -10.88 3.67 21.41
C LEU A 280 -11.68 2.47 21.92
N ARG A 281 -11.08 1.66 22.81
CA ARG A 281 -11.72 0.48 23.40
C ARG A 281 -12.79 0.87 24.40
N ASP A 282 -12.57 1.94 25.14
CA ASP A 282 -13.44 2.36 26.24
C ASP A 282 -14.64 3.21 25.74
N ASP A 283 -14.67 3.63 24.46
CA ASP A 283 -15.81 4.31 23.85
C ASP A 283 -16.85 3.29 23.31
N PRO A 284 -18.06 3.21 23.90
CA PRO A 284 -19.07 2.22 23.52
C PRO A 284 -19.68 2.44 22.12
N ARG A 285 -19.42 3.60 21.48
CA ARG A 285 -19.89 3.90 20.12
C ARG A 285 -19.00 3.28 19.06
N LEU A 286 -17.81 2.84 19.43
CA LEU A 286 -16.78 2.39 18.49
C LEU A 286 -16.62 0.87 18.53
N ARG A 287 -16.27 0.30 17.38
CA ARG A 287 -15.85 -1.10 17.27
C ARG A 287 -14.38 -1.17 16.90
N LEU A 288 -13.54 -1.49 17.88
CA LEU A 288 -12.12 -1.76 17.64
C LEU A 288 -11.95 -3.17 17.07
N THR A 289 -11.31 -3.28 15.90
CA THR A 289 -10.95 -4.58 15.29
C THR A 289 -9.43 -4.72 15.32
N LEU A 290 -8.94 -5.79 15.95
CA LEU A 290 -7.53 -6.18 15.98
C LEU A 290 -7.36 -7.51 15.26
N ARG A 291 -6.30 -7.63 14.46
CA ARG A 291 -5.94 -8.88 13.78
C ARG A 291 -4.42 -9.10 13.89
N PRO A 292 -3.96 -10.34 14.10
CA PRO A 292 -2.54 -10.66 13.98
C PRO A 292 -2.02 -10.27 12.59
N GLY A 293 -0.92 -9.52 12.54
CA GLY A 293 -0.29 -9.12 11.29
C GLY A 293 0.68 -10.19 10.77
N MET A 294 0.73 -10.38 9.45
CA MET A 294 1.80 -11.12 8.79
C MET A 294 3.05 -10.25 8.64
N ASN A 295 3.61 -9.78 9.76
CA ASN A 295 4.77 -8.90 9.80
C ASN A 295 5.66 -9.19 11.02
N ILE A 296 6.83 -8.55 11.06
CA ILE A 296 7.80 -8.67 12.15
C ILE A 296 8.62 -7.38 12.28
N ALA A 297 8.90 -6.96 13.53
CA ALA A 297 9.95 -6.00 13.83
C ALA A 297 11.22 -6.72 14.25
N TYR A 298 12.35 -6.36 13.65
CA TYR A 298 13.65 -6.95 13.98
C TYR A 298 14.75 -5.90 13.97
N LEU A 299 15.82 -6.18 14.71
CA LEU A 299 17.08 -5.45 14.64
C LEU A 299 18.01 -6.16 13.66
N ALA A 300 18.25 -5.55 12.51
CA ALA A 300 19.18 -6.07 11.52
C ALA A 300 20.62 -5.68 11.89
N PHE A 301 21.53 -6.65 11.85
CA PHE A 301 22.96 -6.40 11.97
C PHE A 301 23.60 -6.41 10.58
N ASN A 302 24.46 -5.45 10.29
CA ASN A 302 25.28 -5.50 9.09
C ASN A 302 26.38 -6.56 9.29
N THR A 303 26.16 -7.76 8.75
CA THR A 303 27.04 -8.92 8.94
C THR A 303 28.35 -8.83 8.15
N ASP A 304 28.53 -7.81 7.32
CA ASP A 304 29.77 -7.58 6.57
C ASP A 304 30.74 -6.65 7.32
N LYS A 305 30.30 -6.03 8.43
CA LYS A 305 31.10 -5.07 9.20
C LYS A 305 31.57 -5.66 10.53
N PRO A 306 32.89 -5.68 10.82
CA PRO A 306 33.38 -5.96 12.17
C PRO A 306 32.83 -4.96 13.21
N PRO A 307 32.55 -5.39 14.46
CA PRO A 307 32.59 -6.78 14.95
C PRO A 307 31.27 -7.56 14.70
N LEU A 308 30.29 -6.96 14.03
CA LEU A 308 28.97 -7.56 13.78
C LEU A 308 29.00 -8.72 12.78
N ASN A 309 30.09 -8.89 12.03
CA ASN A 309 30.35 -10.07 11.22
C ASN A 309 30.54 -11.35 12.07
N ASN A 310 30.97 -11.21 13.33
CA ASN A 310 31.09 -12.34 14.25
C ASN A 310 29.70 -12.71 14.85
N PRO A 311 29.18 -13.93 14.60
CA PRO A 311 27.88 -14.35 15.15
C PRO A 311 27.84 -14.34 16.68
N ALA A 312 28.94 -14.65 17.37
CA ALA A 312 28.99 -14.66 18.83
C ALA A 312 28.76 -13.26 19.43
N VAL A 313 29.28 -12.22 18.77
CA VAL A 313 29.03 -10.83 19.17
C VAL A 313 27.55 -10.49 19.02
N ARG A 314 26.91 -10.90 17.92
CA ARG A 314 25.47 -10.66 17.72
C ARG A 314 24.60 -11.37 18.75
N HIS A 315 24.93 -12.62 19.10
CA HIS A 315 24.23 -13.34 20.16
C HIS A 315 24.37 -12.66 21.52
N ALA A 316 25.58 -12.19 21.86
CA ALA A 316 25.81 -11.45 23.10
C ALA A 316 25.02 -10.13 23.15
N LEU A 317 24.96 -9.38 22.04
CA LEU A 317 24.16 -8.16 21.92
C LEU A 317 22.66 -8.45 22.03
N ALA A 318 22.16 -9.55 21.46
CA ALA A 318 20.74 -9.91 21.52
C ALA A 318 20.26 -10.17 22.95
N LEU A 319 21.11 -10.76 23.81
CA LEU A 319 20.81 -10.98 25.24
C LEU A 319 20.60 -9.67 26.01
N ALA A 320 21.14 -8.54 25.52
CA ALA A 320 20.96 -7.25 26.16
C ALA A 320 19.57 -6.62 25.90
N ILE A 321 18.77 -7.15 24.97
CA ILE A 321 17.52 -6.51 24.52
C ILE A 321 16.34 -6.95 25.40
N ASN A 322 15.68 -5.99 26.06
CA ASN A 322 14.51 -6.28 26.88
C ASN A 322 13.22 -6.27 26.04
N ASN A 323 12.92 -7.40 25.40
CA ASN A 323 11.70 -7.55 24.59
C ASN A 323 10.42 -7.27 25.37
N GLN A 324 10.33 -7.67 26.65
CA GLN A 324 9.15 -7.42 27.48
C GLN A 324 8.89 -5.93 27.68
N ARG A 325 9.94 -5.15 27.96
CA ARG A 325 9.84 -3.69 28.09
C ARG A 325 9.44 -3.02 26.78
N LEU A 326 9.95 -3.51 25.65
CA LEU A 326 9.54 -3.05 24.31
C LEU A 326 8.05 -3.33 24.08
N MET A 327 7.57 -4.54 24.38
CA MET A 327 6.15 -4.91 24.24
C MET A 327 5.23 -3.97 25.04
N GLN A 328 5.60 -3.64 26.27
CA GLN A 328 4.82 -2.74 27.13
C GLN A 328 4.87 -1.28 26.65
N SER A 329 6.06 -0.78 26.33
CA SER A 329 6.27 0.67 26.12
C SER A 329 5.98 1.12 24.68
N ILE A 330 6.15 0.23 23.71
CA ILE A 330 5.99 0.54 22.27
C ILE A 330 4.68 0.00 21.74
N TYR A 331 4.35 -1.25 22.09
CA TYR A 331 3.24 -1.97 21.48
C TYR A 331 1.96 -1.99 22.32
N TYR A 332 1.98 -1.53 23.58
CA TYR A 332 0.78 -1.40 24.42
C TYR A 332 -0.07 -2.69 24.47
N GLY A 333 0.58 -3.85 24.41
CA GLY A 333 -0.11 -5.16 24.41
C GLY A 333 -0.71 -5.61 23.08
N THR A 334 -0.45 -4.93 21.96
CA THR A 334 -0.93 -5.35 20.62
C THR A 334 0.05 -6.14 19.79
N ALA A 335 1.16 -6.58 20.39
CA ALA A 335 2.16 -7.40 19.72
C ALA A 335 2.58 -8.57 20.61
N GLU A 336 3.15 -9.58 19.98
CA GLU A 336 3.75 -10.73 20.63
C GLU A 336 5.27 -10.69 20.42
N THR A 337 6.03 -11.21 21.40
CA THR A 337 7.47 -11.35 21.23
C THR A 337 7.78 -12.43 20.19
N ALA A 338 8.57 -12.07 19.17
CA ALA A 338 8.95 -12.97 18.10
C ALA A 338 9.99 -13.99 18.58
N ALA A 339 9.72 -15.28 18.32
CA ALA A 339 10.69 -16.36 18.47
C ALA A 339 11.31 -16.79 17.13
N SER A 340 10.66 -16.44 16.02
CA SER A 340 11.05 -16.74 14.65
C SER A 340 10.87 -15.50 13.77
N ILE A 341 11.49 -15.50 12.59
CA ILE A 341 11.25 -14.48 11.56
C ILE A 341 9.81 -14.53 11.03
N LEU A 342 9.20 -15.71 11.03
CA LEU A 342 7.81 -15.90 10.65
C LEU A 342 6.91 -15.70 11.88
N PRO A 343 5.76 -15.03 11.73
CA PRO A 343 4.76 -14.95 12.79
C PRO A 343 4.05 -16.29 12.97
N ARG A 344 3.45 -16.53 14.14
CA ARG A 344 2.73 -17.80 14.47
C ARG A 344 1.59 -18.13 13.50
N ALA A 345 1.01 -17.12 12.86
CA ALA A 345 -0.03 -17.30 11.85
C ALA A 345 0.49 -17.90 10.52
N SER A 346 1.81 -17.89 10.29
CA SER A 346 2.41 -18.50 9.11
C SER A 346 2.31 -20.03 9.17
N TRP A 347 1.92 -20.65 8.06
CA TRP A 347 1.91 -22.11 7.92
C TRP A 347 3.32 -22.73 8.08
N ALA A 348 4.37 -21.93 7.83
CA ALA A 348 5.76 -22.33 7.93
C ALA A 348 6.40 -21.94 9.29
N TYR A 349 5.60 -21.52 10.27
CA TYR A 349 6.10 -21.17 11.60
C TYR A 349 6.72 -22.39 12.30
N ASP A 350 7.93 -22.22 12.81
CA ASP A 350 8.58 -23.22 13.66
C ASP A 350 8.03 -23.13 15.10
N GLY A 351 7.22 -24.13 15.47
CA GLY A 351 6.62 -24.26 16.80
C GLY A 351 7.65 -24.41 17.93
N GLU A 352 8.85 -24.87 17.62
CA GLU A 352 9.91 -25.09 18.61
C GLU A 352 10.83 -23.88 18.80
N ALA A 353 10.69 -22.85 17.97
CA ALA A 353 11.46 -21.62 18.07
C ALA A 353 11.35 -21.00 19.47
N LYS A 354 12.49 -20.62 20.05
CA LYS A 354 12.57 -20.05 21.40
C LYS A 354 12.90 -18.55 21.33
N ILE A 355 12.20 -17.78 22.15
CA ILE A 355 12.49 -16.36 22.35
C ILE A 355 13.87 -16.24 23.00
N THR A 356 14.69 -15.31 22.50
CA THR A 356 15.97 -14.99 23.14
C THR A 356 15.74 -14.40 24.53
N GLU A 357 16.38 -14.99 25.54
CA GLU A 357 16.31 -14.53 26.92
C GLU A 357 16.92 -13.13 27.08
N TYR A 358 16.30 -12.29 27.90
CA TYR A 358 16.89 -11.03 28.34
C TYR A 358 17.84 -11.28 29.52
N ASN A 359 19.15 -11.17 29.27
CA ASN A 359 20.19 -11.40 30.27
C ASN A 359 21.40 -10.47 30.08
N PRO A 360 21.32 -9.20 30.55
CA PRO A 360 22.40 -8.22 30.42
C PRO A 360 23.72 -8.63 31.10
N ALA A 361 23.65 -9.41 32.17
CA ALA A 361 24.85 -9.88 32.87
C ALA A 361 25.65 -10.83 31.98
N LYS A 362 24.97 -11.84 31.41
CA LYS A 362 25.56 -12.80 30.45
C LYS A 362 26.02 -12.11 29.17
N ALA A 363 25.26 -11.14 28.67
CA ALA A 363 25.66 -10.32 27.53
C ALA A 363 27.02 -9.64 27.77
N ARG A 364 27.20 -8.98 28.93
CA ARG A 364 28.46 -8.31 29.30
C ARG A 364 29.63 -9.29 29.41
N GLU A 365 29.41 -10.43 30.05
CA GLU A 365 30.42 -11.49 30.18
C GLU A 365 30.87 -12.00 28.80
N GLN A 366 29.93 -12.29 27.91
CA GLN A 366 30.23 -12.77 26.56
C GLN A 366 30.92 -11.72 25.71
N LEU A 367 30.48 -10.46 25.75
CA LEU A 367 31.14 -9.37 25.04
C LEU A 367 32.58 -9.18 25.50
N LYS A 368 32.84 -9.26 26.81
CA LYS A 368 34.19 -9.21 27.38
C LYS A 368 35.07 -10.36 26.91
N ALA A 369 34.56 -11.59 26.96
CA ALA A 369 35.30 -12.77 26.49
C ALA A 369 35.65 -12.70 24.99
N LEU A 370 34.82 -12.00 24.20
CA LEU A 370 35.04 -11.78 22.77
C LEU A 370 35.95 -10.58 22.46
N GLY A 371 36.44 -9.86 23.48
CA GLY A 371 37.19 -8.61 23.29
C GLY A 371 36.36 -7.48 22.68
N ALA A 372 35.03 -7.58 22.77
CA ALA A 372 34.06 -6.66 22.19
C ALA A 372 33.51 -5.69 23.27
N GLU A 373 34.38 -5.20 24.14
CA GLU A 373 34.05 -4.19 25.14
C GLU A 373 34.08 -2.78 24.52
N ASN A 374 33.30 -1.84 25.06
CA ASN A 374 33.29 -0.43 24.65
C ASN A 374 32.95 -0.17 23.16
N LEU A 375 32.10 -1.01 22.57
CA LEU A 375 31.66 -0.83 21.18
C LEU A 375 30.90 0.48 21.01
N THR A 376 31.11 1.13 19.87
CA THR A 376 30.22 2.20 19.38
C THR A 376 29.54 1.73 18.10
N LEU A 377 28.22 1.63 18.12
CA LEU A 377 27.41 1.18 16.98
C LEU A 377 26.48 2.29 16.52
N GLN A 378 26.22 2.35 15.22
CA GLN A 378 25.18 3.20 14.65
C GLN A 378 23.91 2.38 14.44
N LEU A 379 22.78 2.88 14.93
CA LEU A 379 21.47 2.28 14.73
C LEU A 379 20.68 3.16 13.78
N TRP A 380 20.41 2.64 12.58
CA TRP A 380 19.59 3.30 11.57
C TRP A 380 18.12 3.03 11.86
N VAL A 381 17.31 4.08 11.90
CA VAL A 381 15.94 4.01 12.43
C VAL A 381 14.98 4.71 11.49
N PRO A 382 13.90 4.06 11.02
CA PRO A 382 12.88 4.77 10.25
C PRO A 382 12.28 5.96 11.02
N THR A 383 12.08 7.09 10.35
CA THR A 383 11.47 8.28 10.97
C THR A 383 9.95 8.21 11.09
N SER A 384 9.31 7.29 10.36
CA SER A 384 7.85 7.15 10.31
C SER A 384 7.37 5.88 11.02
N SER A 385 6.17 5.95 11.60
CA SER A 385 5.48 4.78 12.15
C SER A 385 5.24 3.74 11.05
N GLN A 386 5.48 2.47 11.38
CA GLN A 386 5.29 1.33 10.49
C GLN A 386 4.30 0.35 11.13
N ALA A 387 3.63 -0.47 10.31
CA ALA A 387 2.69 -1.48 10.83
C ALA A 387 3.35 -2.49 11.79
N TRP A 388 4.64 -2.76 11.58
CA TRP A 388 5.44 -3.64 12.43
C TRP A 388 6.12 -2.91 13.61
N ASN A 389 6.31 -1.58 13.56
CA ASN A 389 6.83 -0.80 14.69
C ASN A 389 6.16 0.59 14.75
N PRO A 390 5.26 0.82 15.73
CA PRO A 390 4.48 2.06 15.82
C PRO A 390 5.28 3.26 16.34
N SER A 391 6.47 3.05 16.93
CA SER A 391 7.32 4.13 17.42
C SER A 391 8.80 3.78 17.28
N PRO A 392 9.37 3.91 16.06
CA PRO A 392 10.75 3.47 15.81
C PRO A 392 11.80 4.24 16.62
N LEU A 393 11.68 5.57 16.72
CA LEU A 393 12.61 6.39 17.52
C LEU A 393 12.57 6.01 19.00
N LYS A 394 11.37 5.83 19.57
CA LYS A 394 11.24 5.38 20.97
C LYS A 394 11.81 3.98 21.16
N THR A 395 11.60 3.08 20.19
CA THR A 395 12.22 1.75 20.20
C THR A 395 13.74 1.87 20.23
N ALA A 396 14.32 2.74 19.41
CA ALA A 396 15.76 2.96 19.34
C ALA A 396 16.34 3.55 20.63
N GLU A 397 15.64 4.47 21.29
CA GLU A 397 16.03 4.99 22.61
C GLU A 397 16.06 3.88 23.68
N LEU A 398 15.06 2.98 23.67
CA LEU A 398 15.03 1.85 24.60
C LEU A 398 16.15 0.85 24.30
N LEU A 399 16.41 0.54 23.03
CA LEU A 399 17.54 -0.28 22.61
C LEU A 399 18.88 0.37 22.99
N GLN A 400 19.03 1.68 22.80
CA GLN A 400 20.23 2.42 23.23
C GLN A 400 20.45 2.30 24.74
N ALA A 401 19.39 2.44 25.54
CA ALA A 401 19.47 2.28 26.99
C ALA A 401 19.80 0.84 27.43
N ASP A 402 19.32 -0.17 26.70
CA ASP A 402 19.64 -1.58 26.94
C ASP A 402 21.10 -1.91 26.59
N MET A 403 21.57 -1.43 25.44
CA MET A 403 22.96 -1.62 25.00
C MET A 403 23.95 -0.89 25.91
N ALA A 404 23.60 0.30 26.41
CA ALA A 404 24.43 1.06 27.34
C ALA A 404 24.67 0.28 28.65
N GLN A 405 23.70 -0.50 29.11
CA GLN A 405 23.87 -1.33 30.31
C GLN A 405 24.99 -2.34 30.15
N VAL A 406 25.25 -2.85 28.93
CA VAL A 406 26.31 -3.84 28.66
C VAL A 406 27.60 -3.22 28.12
N GLY A 407 27.75 -1.89 28.22
CA GLY A 407 28.96 -1.18 27.80
C GLY A 407 29.05 -0.89 26.30
N VAL A 408 27.92 -0.94 25.58
CA VAL A 408 27.84 -0.64 24.15
C VAL A 408 27.16 0.72 23.95
N LYS A 409 27.87 1.66 23.35
CA LYS A 409 27.35 2.97 22.97
C LYS A 409 26.61 2.86 21.64
N VAL A 410 25.33 3.20 21.61
CA VAL A 410 24.55 3.27 20.38
C VAL A 410 24.33 4.73 19.98
N ILE A 411 24.62 5.07 18.73
CA ILE A 411 24.32 6.37 18.11
C ILE A 411 23.11 6.15 17.20
N ILE A 412 22.02 6.84 17.51
CA ILE A 412 20.79 6.77 16.71
C ILE A 412 20.95 7.64 15.46
N VAL A 413 20.66 7.06 14.30
CA VAL A 413 20.68 7.71 12.98
C VAL A 413 19.26 7.59 12.40
N PRO A 414 18.46 8.68 12.41
CA PRO A 414 17.12 8.70 11.84
C PRO A 414 17.09 8.57 10.31
#